data_AF-A0A8X7YXJ1-F1
#
_entry.id   AF-A0A8X7YXJ1-F1
#
_cell.length_a   1.000
_cell.length_b   1.000
_cell.length_c   1.000
_cell.angle_alpha   90.00
_cell.angle_beta   90.00
_cell.angle_gamma   90.00
#
_symmetry.space_group_name_H-M   'P 1'
#
loop_
_entity.id
_entity.type
_entity.pdbx_description
1 polymer ?
#
loop_
_entity_poly.entity_id
_entity_poly.type
_entity_poly.pdbx_seq_one_letter_code
_entity_poly.pdbx_strand_id
1 'polypeptide(L)'
;MEPHFSSPPSMESLLAEAVAYGNDENESLEAKAQKALECPCIADLRNGPCGVQFSESFLCFLKSTSEEKGSDCVHPFVALQNCIKANPNAFSKDILEEAEEKKEEEPTQEYKIIPPIWSRESQSPKSKL
;
A
#
# COMPACT_ATOMS: atom_id res chain seq x y z
N MET A 1 6.00 20.89 27.41
CA MET A 1 5.22 21.33 26.25
C MET A 1 6.14 21.21 25.04
N GLU A 2 6.09 20.08 24.36
CA GLU A 2 6.73 19.91 23.05
C GLU A 2 5.73 20.30 21.97
N PRO A 3 6.16 20.99 20.90
CA PRO A 3 5.26 21.58 19.92
C PRO A 3 4.70 20.48 19.00
N HIS A 4 3.38 20.36 18.97
CA HIS A 4 2.67 19.59 17.95
C HIS A 4 2.88 20.29 16.59
N PHE A 5 3.83 19.78 15.81
CA PHE A 5 3.91 20.02 14.38
C PHE A 5 2.69 19.31 13.76
N SER A 6 1.69 20.10 13.37
CA SER A 6 0.48 19.62 12.70
C SER A 6 0.84 19.17 11.27
N SER A 7 1.49 18.02 11.14
CA SER A 7 1.45 17.26 9.89
C SER A 7 0.03 16.71 9.70
N PRO A 8 -0.51 16.69 8.46
CA PRO A 8 -1.74 15.96 8.20
C PRO A 8 -1.58 14.50 8.64
N PRO A 9 -2.64 13.84 9.14
CA PRO A 9 -2.54 12.47 9.59
C PRO A 9 -2.18 11.57 8.39
N SER A 10 -0.99 10.94 8.44
CA SER A 10 -0.63 9.87 7.49
C SER A 10 -1.70 8.76 7.53
N MET A 11 -1.85 8.05 6.43
CA MET A 11 -2.72 6.87 6.32
C MET A 11 -2.58 5.93 7.50
N GLU A 12 -1.34 5.68 7.94
CA GLU A 12 -1.04 4.75 9.02
C GLU A 12 -1.66 5.22 10.35
N SER A 13 -1.67 6.53 10.60
CA SER A 13 -2.29 7.11 11.79
C SER A 13 -3.81 6.92 11.79
N LEU A 14 -4.46 7.13 10.65
CA LEU A 14 -5.91 6.95 10.50
C LEU A 14 -6.31 5.48 10.67
N LEU A 15 -5.51 4.56 10.12
CA LEU A 15 -5.73 3.12 10.27
C LEU A 15 -5.55 2.70 11.74
N ALA A 16 -4.51 3.17 12.42
CA ALA A 16 -4.28 2.86 13.83
C ALA A 16 -5.44 3.38 14.72
N GLU A 17 -5.93 4.58 14.46
CA GLU A 17 -7.08 5.14 15.16
C GLU A 17 -8.36 4.34 14.89
N ALA A 18 -8.59 3.90 13.65
CA ALA A 18 -9.71 3.03 13.30
C ALA A 18 -9.66 1.69 14.04
N VAL A 19 -8.47 1.06 14.13
CA VAL A 19 -8.30 -0.17 14.92
C VAL A 19 -8.61 0.06 16.39
N ALA A 20 -8.13 1.18 16.96
CA ALA A 20 -8.41 1.53 18.34
C ALA A 20 -9.91 1.78 18.58
N TYR A 21 -10.60 2.42 17.64
CA TYR A 21 -12.04 2.65 17.68
C TYR A 21 -12.83 1.33 17.74
N GLY A 22 -12.37 0.32 17.00
CA GLY A 22 -12.97 -1.02 17.00
C GLY A 22 -12.62 -1.91 18.19
N ASN A 23 -11.69 -1.49 19.07
CA ASN A 23 -11.17 -2.37 20.10
C ASN A 23 -12.13 -2.50 21.30
N ASP A 24 -12.95 -3.54 21.28
CA ASP A 24 -13.78 -3.97 22.41
C ASP A 24 -13.32 -5.35 22.91
N GLU A 25 -12.79 -5.44 24.12
CA GLU A 25 -12.19 -6.67 24.63
C GLU A 25 -13.16 -7.87 24.70
N ASN A 26 -14.48 -7.63 24.64
CA ASN A 26 -15.50 -8.66 24.75
C ASN A 26 -16.12 -9.10 23.41
N GLU A 27 -15.61 -8.59 22.28
CA GLU A 27 -16.17 -8.85 20.95
C GLU A 27 -15.30 -9.75 20.07
N SER A 28 -15.96 -10.38 19.08
CA SER A 28 -15.30 -11.22 18.08
C SER A 28 -14.43 -10.39 17.14
N LEU A 29 -13.48 -11.03 16.47
CA LEU A 29 -12.60 -10.36 15.50
C LEU A 29 -13.41 -9.71 14.36
N GLU A 30 -14.50 -10.34 13.94
CA GLU A 30 -15.44 -9.79 12.95
C GLU A 30 -16.10 -8.50 13.45
N ALA A 31 -16.64 -8.51 14.67
CA ALA A 31 -17.29 -7.35 15.25
C ALA A 31 -16.31 -6.18 15.45
N LYS A 32 -15.09 -6.48 15.91
CA LYS A 32 -13.99 -5.49 16.00
C LYS A 32 -13.66 -4.88 14.65
N ALA A 33 -13.52 -5.70 13.61
CA ALA A 33 -13.20 -5.25 12.27
C ALA A 33 -14.32 -4.36 11.69
N GLN A 34 -15.57 -4.75 11.89
CA GLN A 34 -16.73 -3.99 11.44
C GLN A 34 -16.81 -2.63 12.17
N LYS A 35 -16.63 -2.63 13.49
CA LYS A 35 -16.62 -1.40 14.29
C LYS A 35 -15.46 -0.49 13.91
N ALA A 36 -14.28 -1.04 13.65
CA ALA A 36 -13.14 -0.28 13.14
C ALA A 36 -13.45 0.38 11.79
N LEU A 37 -14.12 -0.32 10.87
CA LEU A 37 -14.56 0.22 9.58
C LEU A 37 -15.56 1.38 9.74
N GLU A 38 -16.28 1.42 10.86
CA GLU A 38 -17.22 2.49 11.19
C GLU A 38 -16.56 3.76 11.72
N CYS A 39 -15.25 3.74 12.02
CA CYS A 39 -14.54 4.91 12.55
C CYS A 39 -14.73 6.14 11.64
N PRO A 40 -15.20 7.28 12.19
CA PRO A 40 -15.31 8.52 11.44
C PRO A 40 -13.98 8.99 10.83
N CYS A 41 -12.86 8.61 11.45
CA CYS A 41 -11.51 8.92 11.01
C CYS A 41 -11.15 8.39 9.60
N ILE A 42 -11.80 7.31 9.16
CA ILE A 42 -11.59 6.71 7.83
C ILE A 42 -12.83 6.84 6.92
N ALA A 43 -13.80 7.67 7.31
CA ALA A 43 -15.05 7.83 6.57
C ALA A 43 -14.80 8.29 5.12
N ASP A 44 -13.84 9.19 4.90
CA ASP A 44 -13.50 9.67 3.57
C ASP A 44 -12.89 8.57 2.69
N LEU A 45 -12.06 7.70 3.28
CA LEU A 45 -11.49 6.55 2.59
C LEU A 45 -12.58 5.54 2.18
N ARG A 46 -13.55 5.31 3.07
CA ARG A 46 -14.66 4.38 2.89
C ARG A 46 -15.73 4.89 1.91
N ASN A 47 -15.99 6.19 1.90
CA ASN A 47 -17.05 6.79 1.08
C ASN A 47 -16.54 7.29 -0.28
N GLY A 48 -15.22 7.32 -0.48
CA GLY A 48 -14.57 7.74 -1.72
C GLY A 48 -14.74 6.76 -2.89
N PRO A 49 -14.22 7.11 -4.08
CA PRO A 49 -14.38 6.31 -5.30
C PRO A 49 -13.72 4.92 -5.25
N CYS A 50 -12.77 4.71 -4.34
CA CYS A 50 -12.17 3.40 -4.05
C CYS A 50 -12.65 2.76 -2.74
N GLY A 51 -13.70 3.30 -2.14
CA GLY A 51 -14.17 2.94 -0.81
C GLY A 51 -14.61 1.49 -0.62
N VAL A 52 -15.18 0.88 -1.65
CA VAL A 52 -15.52 -0.56 -1.62
C VAL A 52 -14.27 -1.41 -1.48
N GLN A 53 -13.25 -1.15 -2.31
CA GLN A 53 -11.99 -1.89 -2.27
C GLN A 53 -11.24 -1.64 -0.96
N PHE A 54 -11.27 -0.39 -0.47
CA PHE A 54 -10.69 -0.04 0.83
C PHE A 54 -11.35 -0.84 1.95
N SER A 55 -12.68 -0.88 1.99
CA SER A 55 -13.44 -1.60 3.01
C SER A 55 -13.13 -3.10 3.00
N GLU A 56 -13.09 -3.72 1.82
CA GLU A 56 -12.77 -5.14 1.66
C GLU A 56 -11.34 -5.47 2.11
N SER A 57 -10.35 -4.66 1.68
CA SER A 57 -8.96 -4.81 2.11
C SER A 57 -8.80 -4.62 3.61
N PHE A 58 -9.43 -3.59 4.18
CA PHE A 58 -9.32 -3.23 5.58
C PHE A 58 -9.92 -4.31 6.48
N LEU A 59 -11.15 -4.77 6.18
CA LEU A 59 -11.79 -5.86 6.91
C LEU A 59 -10.98 -7.15 6.81
N CYS A 60 -10.49 -7.49 5.62
CA CYS A 60 -9.67 -8.68 5.44
C CYS A 60 -8.40 -8.61 6.30
N PHE A 61 -7.69 -7.48 6.27
CA PHE A 61 -6.47 -7.29 7.05
C PHE A 61 -6.69 -7.44 8.55
N LEU A 62 -7.75 -6.84 9.09
CA LEU A 62 -8.06 -6.97 10.52
C LEU A 62 -8.38 -8.42 10.89
N LYS A 63 -9.16 -9.11 10.05
CA LYS A 63 -9.61 -10.49 10.26
C LYS A 63 -8.54 -11.54 10.00
N SER A 64 -7.50 -11.22 9.23
CA SER A 64 -6.42 -12.14 8.89
C SER A 64 -5.81 -12.74 10.16
N THR A 65 -5.70 -14.06 10.23
CA THR A 65 -5.01 -14.76 11.31
C THR A 65 -3.69 -15.37 10.84
N SER A 66 -3.23 -14.99 9.64
CA SER A 66 -1.97 -15.45 9.07
C SER A 66 -0.78 -14.92 9.86
N GLU A 67 0.34 -15.66 9.86
CA GLU A 67 1.58 -15.28 10.56
C GLU A 67 2.06 -13.90 10.10
N GLU A 68 2.12 -13.70 8.79
CA GLU A 68 2.23 -12.39 8.17
C GLU A 68 0.81 -11.84 7.97
N LYS A 69 0.40 -10.88 8.80
CA LYS A 69 -0.94 -10.27 8.75
C LYS A 69 -1.26 -9.76 7.34
N GLY A 70 -2.40 -10.19 6.81
CA GLY A 70 -2.88 -9.77 5.49
C GLY A 70 -2.24 -10.50 4.30
N SER A 71 -1.36 -11.47 4.52
CA SER A 71 -0.81 -12.31 3.44
C SER A 71 -1.88 -13.15 2.71
N ASP A 72 -2.99 -13.46 3.36
CA ASP A 72 -4.20 -14.07 2.78
C ASP A 72 -5.13 -13.07 2.07
N CYS A 73 -4.84 -11.77 2.16
CA CYS A 73 -5.67 -10.68 1.66
C CYS A 73 -5.15 -10.02 0.37
N VAL A 74 -4.21 -10.67 -0.34
CA VAL A 74 -3.54 -10.09 -1.52
C VAL A 74 -4.56 -9.62 -2.58
N HIS A 75 -5.61 -10.40 -2.85
CA HIS A 75 -6.57 -10.07 -3.89
C HIS A 75 -7.33 -8.76 -3.62
N PRO A 76 -7.96 -8.56 -2.44
CA PRO A 76 -8.50 -7.26 -2.04
C PRO A 76 -7.49 -6.11 -2.18
N PHE A 77 -6.26 -6.27 -1.69
CA PHE A 77 -5.24 -5.21 -1.76
C PHE A 77 -4.84 -4.86 -3.19
N VAL A 78 -4.77 -5.85 -4.10
CA VAL A 78 -4.51 -5.60 -5.52
C VAL A 78 -5.67 -4.84 -6.15
N ALA A 79 -6.91 -5.18 -5.82
CA ALA A 79 -8.09 -4.49 -6.33
C ALA A 79 -8.15 -3.02 -5.85
N LEU A 80 -7.80 -2.76 -4.59
CA LEU A 80 -7.62 -1.41 -4.06
C LEU A 80 -6.53 -0.64 -4.80
N GLN A 81 -5.34 -1.21 -4.96
CA GLN A 81 -4.24 -0.58 -5.70
C GLN A 81 -4.62 -0.25 -7.15
N ASN A 82 -5.32 -1.16 -7.83
CA ASN A 82 -5.79 -0.92 -9.20
C ASN A 82 -6.81 0.22 -9.26
N CYS A 83 -7.70 0.32 -8.26
CA CYS A 83 -8.65 1.42 -8.17
C CYS A 83 -7.93 2.77 -7.98
N ILE A 84 -6.94 2.84 -7.10
CA ILE A 84 -6.16 4.07 -6.84
C ILE A 84 -5.44 4.51 -8.12
N LYS A 85 -4.80 3.57 -8.83
CA LYS A 85 -4.13 3.86 -10.10
C LYS A 85 -5.09 4.43 -11.15
N ALA A 86 -6.32 3.93 -11.20
CA ALA A 86 -7.35 4.45 -12.10
C ALA A 86 -7.94 5.79 -11.63
N ASN A 87 -7.85 6.09 -10.34
CA ASN A 87 -8.44 7.27 -9.71
C ASN A 87 -7.38 7.99 -8.86
N PRO A 88 -6.46 8.77 -9.46
CA PRO A 88 -5.38 9.44 -8.73
C PRO A 88 -5.88 10.48 -7.71
N ASN A 89 -7.14 10.90 -7.82
CA ASN A 89 -7.79 11.79 -6.84
C ASN A 89 -8.71 11.01 -5.87
N ALA A 90 -8.58 9.68 -5.77
CA ALA A 90 -9.43 8.86 -4.90
C ALA A 90 -9.19 9.11 -3.41
N PHE A 91 -7.98 9.54 -3.08
CA PHE A 91 -7.58 9.91 -1.74
C PHE A 91 -6.96 11.31 -1.80
N SER A 92 -7.09 12.07 -0.70
CA SER A 92 -6.53 13.42 -0.63
C SER A 92 -5.02 13.40 -0.84
N LYS A 93 -4.46 14.45 -1.42
CA LYS A 93 -3.01 14.53 -1.63
C LYS A 93 -2.25 14.47 -0.31
N ASP A 94 -2.81 15.05 0.74
CA ASP A 94 -2.27 14.99 2.11
C ASP A 94 -2.11 13.54 2.64
N ILE A 95 -2.83 12.59 2.04
CA ILE A 95 -2.86 11.16 2.37
C ILE A 95 -1.88 10.37 1.46
N LEU A 96 -1.61 10.87 0.25
CA LEU A 96 -0.83 10.20 -0.82
C LEU A 96 0.58 10.78 -1.03
N GLU A 97 0.89 11.93 -0.43
CA GLU A 97 2.14 12.69 -0.63
C GLU A 97 3.42 11.89 -0.29
N GLU A 98 3.30 10.73 0.34
CA GLU A 98 4.40 9.80 0.64
C GLU A 98 4.80 8.92 -0.57
N ALA A 99 3.95 8.83 -1.61
CA ALA A 99 4.15 7.96 -2.78
C ALA A 99 4.44 8.71 -4.10
N GLU A 100 4.25 10.03 -4.14
CA GLU A 100 4.41 10.87 -5.34
C GLU A 100 5.69 11.74 -5.32
N GLU A 101 6.84 11.18 -4.96
CA GLU A 101 8.14 11.68 -5.44
C GLU A 101 8.68 10.74 -6.53
N LYS A 102 8.12 10.86 -7.74
CA LYS A 102 8.75 10.68 -9.07
C LYS A 102 7.67 10.50 -10.15
N LYS A 103 6.99 11.59 -10.47
CA LYS A 103 6.44 11.78 -11.81
C LYS A 103 7.42 12.68 -12.58
N GLU A 104 8.57 12.12 -12.93
CA GLU A 104 9.44 12.72 -13.94
C GLU A 104 9.20 11.97 -15.25
N GLU A 105 8.79 12.76 -16.23
CA GLU A 105 8.74 12.49 -17.66
C GLU A 105 9.93 11.62 -18.10
N GLU A 106 9.70 10.67 -19.00
CA GLU A 106 10.74 9.81 -19.54
C GLU A 106 11.90 10.64 -20.16
N PRO A 107 13.16 10.38 -19.81
CA PRO A 107 14.22 10.40 -20.79
C PRO A 107 14.62 8.95 -21.04
N THR A 108 14.58 8.52 -22.31
CA THR A 108 15.32 7.37 -22.81
C THR A 108 16.79 7.54 -22.43
N GLN A 109 17.19 7.05 -21.25
CA GLN A 109 18.60 6.90 -20.91
C GLN A 109 19.05 5.62 -21.59
N GLU A 110 19.97 5.75 -22.54
CA GLU A 110 20.71 4.63 -23.09
C GLU A 110 21.49 3.97 -21.94
N TYR A 111 20.86 3.02 -21.25
CA TYR A 111 21.51 2.23 -20.21
C TYR A 111 22.53 1.35 -20.94
N LYS A 112 23.79 1.73 -20.88
CA LYS A 112 24.90 0.85 -21.25
C LYS A 112 24.85 -0.32 -20.27
N ILE A 113 24.22 -1.41 -20.69
CA ILE A 113 24.23 -2.68 -19.97
C ILE A 113 25.70 -3.10 -19.87
N ILE A 114 26.32 -2.93 -18.70
CA ILE A 114 27.64 -3.48 -18.41
C ILE A 114 27.39 -4.92 -17.94
N PRO A 115 27.67 -5.93 -18.78
CA PRO A 115 27.47 -7.31 -18.36
C PRO A 115 28.41 -7.64 -17.20
N PRO A 116 27.97 -8.48 -16.25
CA PRO A 116 28.78 -8.88 -15.11
C PRO A 116 30.01 -9.69 -15.57
N ILE A 117 31.08 -9.68 -14.76
CA ILE A 117 32.41 -10.21 -15.14
C ILE A 117 32.36 -11.69 -15.54
N TRP A 118 31.42 -12.46 -15.00
CA TRP A 118 31.21 -13.87 -15.33
C TRP A 118 30.58 -14.11 -16.71
N SER A 119 30.00 -13.09 -17.34
CA SER A 119 29.50 -13.15 -18.73
C SER A 119 30.60 -12.89 -19.77
N ARG A 120 31.81 -12.51 -19.34
CA ARG A 120 32.95 -12.22 -20.21
C ARG A 120 33.99 -13.32 -20.03
N GLU A 121 34.14 -14.14 -21.07
CA GLU A 121 35.15 -15.19 -21.28
C GLU A 121 34.73 -16.66 -21.01
N SER A 122 34.21 -17.28 -22.07
CA SER A 122 34.73 -18.57 -22.54
C SER A 122 34.64 -18.59 -24.08
N GLN A 123 35.30 -17.62 -24.73
CA GLN A 123 35.70 -17.80 -26.12
C GLN A 123 37.16 -18.25 -26.14
N SER A 124 37.39 -19.55 -26.04
CA SER A 124 38.61 -20.18 -26.53
C SER A 124 38.33 -20.86 -27.89
N PRO A 125 39.32 -20.90 -28.79
CA PRO A 125 39.09 -20.67 -30.21
C PRO A 125 38.77 -21.95 -30.98
N LYS A 126 37.87 -21.86 -31.96
CA LYS A 126 37.78 -22.85 -33.05
C LYS A 126 39.07 -22.77 -33.88
N SER A 127 39.96 -23.74 -33.74
CA SER A 127 41.01 -23.99 -34.73
C SER A 127 40.35 -24.26 -36.10
N LYS A 128 40.69 -23.44 -37.08
CA LYS A 128 40.45 -23.69 -38.51
C LYS A 128 41.65 -24.48 -39.06
N LEU A 129 41.32 -25.43 -39.94
CA LEU A 129 42.14 -26.37 -40.72
C LEU A 129 42.56 -27.66 -40.01
#